data_AF-A0A0F9FA81-F1
#
_entry.id   AF-A0A0F9FA81-F1
#
_cell.length_a   1.000
_cell.length_b   1.000
_cell.length_c   1.000
_cell.angle_alpha   90.00
_cell.angle_beta   90.00
_cell.angle_gamma   90.00
#
_symmetry.space_group_name_H-M   'P 1'
#
loop_
_entity.id
_entity.type
_entity.pdbx_description
1 polymer ?
#
loop_
_entity_poly.entity_id
_entity_poly.type
_entity_poly.pdbx_seq_one_letter_code
_entity_poly.pdbx_strand_id
1 'polypeptide(L)'
;MTQLFTNLRLLDPEAGTLEPAAVLVRNGVIAEVLDHGATAADGAELIDCGGHILAPGIVDIGVKVCEPGERHKESYRSAGRAAAAGGVTTMVTRPDTDPAIDSPETLEFVTRRANEAAPVNVVPMAALTKGREGREMTEIGFLMDAGAAAFTDCD
;
A
#
# COMPACT_ATOMS: atom_id res chain seq x y z
N MET A 1 -20.98 2.51 3.12
CA MET A 1 -20.88 3.98 3.02
C MET A 1 -20.76 4.35 1.55
N THR A 2 -21.52 5.33 1.09
CA THR A 2 -21.52 5.79 -0.31
C THR A 2 -21.04 7.23 -0.35
N GLN A 3 -20.05 7.52 -1.18
CA GLN A 3 -19.40 8.84 -1.30
C GLN A 3 -19.32 9.23 -2.77
N LEU A 4 -19.56 10.50 -3.07
CA LEU A 4 -19.37 11.07 -4.40
C LEU A 4 -18.32 12.18 -4.31
N PHE A 5 -17.18 11.97 -4.95
CA PHE A 5 -16.11 12.94 -5.07
C PHE A 5 -16.37 13.81 -6.31
N THR A 6 -16.44 15.12 -6.13
CA THR A 6 -16.78 16.09 -7.18
C THR A 6 -15.74 17.20 -7.27
N ASN A 7 -15.82 18.02 -8.33
CA ASN A 7 -14.90 19.13 -8.55
C ASN A 7 -13.44 18.66 -8.49
N LEU A 8 -13.11 17.64 -9.29
CA LEU A 8 -11.77 17.08 -9.41
C LEU A 8 -11.36 16.99 -10.87
N ARG A 9 -10.06 16.81 -11.10
CA ARG A 9 -9.52 16.31 -12.36
C ARG A 9 -9.03 14.89 -12.13
N LEU A 10 -9.56 13.94 -12.88
CA LEU A 10 -9.16 12.54 -12.80
C LEU A 10 -7.95 12.32 -13.70
N LEU A 11 -6.87 11.81 -13.12
CA LEU A 11 -5.71 11.32 -13.85
C LEU A 11 -5.96 9.85 -14.21
N ASP A 12 -5.94 9.54 -15.50
CA ASP A 12 -5.89 8.17 -16.01
C ASP A 12 -4.47 7.91 -16.57
N PRO A 13 -3.61 7.17 -15.85
CA PRO A 13 -2.26 6.85 -16.33
C PRO A 13 -2.23 5.90 -17.53
N GLU A 14 -3.26 5.07 -17.73
CA GLU A 14 -3.32 4.11 -18.84
C GLU A 14 -3.71 4.82 -20.14
N ALA A 15 -4.72 5.68 -20.08
CA ALA A 15 -5.13 6.51 -21.21
C ALA A 15 -4.23 7.76 -21.41
N GLY A 16 -3.46 8.15 -20.39
CA GLY A 16 -2.62 9.35 -20.40
C GLY A 16 -3.41 10.66 -20.34
N THR A 17 -4.63 10.63 -19.78
CA THR A 17 -5.54 11.78 -19.74
C THR A 17 -5.62 12.43 -18.36
N LEU A 18 -5.99 13.71 -18.34
CA LEU A 18 -6.24 14.47 -17.12
C LEU A 18 -7.48 15.35 -17.36
N GLU A 19 -8.65 14.86 -16.98
CA GLU A 19 -9.93 15.45 -17.37
C GLU A 19 -10.83 15.76 -16.16
N PRO A 20 -11.65 16.82 -16.22
CA PRO A 20 -12.66 17.06 -15.19
C PRO A 20 -13.65 15.91 -15.08
N ALA A 21 -13.91 15.43 -13.86
CA ALA A 21 -14.80 14.30 -13.63
C ALA A 21 -15.42 14.33 -12.21
N ALA A 22 -16.23 13.32 -11.91
CA ALA A 22 -16.65 12.95 -10.56
C ALA A 22 -16.47 11.43 -10.37
N VAL A 23 -16.26 10.98 -9.13
CA VAL A 23 -16.05 9.55 -8.82
C VAL A 23 -16.98 9.10 -7.71
N LEU A 24 -17.80 8.09 -7.98
CA LEU A 24 -18.68 7.47 -7.02
C LEU A 24 -17.97 6.28 -6.37
N VAL A 25 -17.89 6.27 -5.05
CA VAL A 25 -17.34 5.19 -4.24
C VAL A 25 -18.44 4.58 -3.39
N ARG A 26 -18.58 3.25 -3.44
CA ARG A 26 -19.49 2.47 -2.60
C ARG A 26 -18.71 1.45 -1.80
N ASN A 27 -18.80 1.53 -0.48
CA ASN A 27 -18.15 0.62 0.45
C ASN A 27 -16.63 0.48 0.21
N GLY A 28 -15.96 1.61 -0.05
CA GLY A 28 -14.51 1.64 -0.32
C GLY A 28 -14.10 1.18 -1.73
N VAL A 29 -15.05 0.84 -2.59
CA VAL A 29 -14.81 0.43 -3.98
C VAL A 29 -15.29 1.52 -4.93
N ILE A 30 -14.49 1.82 -5.96
CA ILE A 30 -14.90 2.71 -7.04
C ILE A 30 -16.07 2.04 -7.78
N ALA A 31 -17.24 2.65 -7.71
CA ALA A 31 -18.46 2.15 -8.33
C ALA A 31 -18.62 2.68 -9.76
N GLU A 32 -18.29 3.95 -9.99
CA GLU A 32 -18.48 4.61 -11.27
C GLU A 32 -17.59 5.86 -11.39
N VAL A 33 -17.13 6.14 -12.61
CA VAL A 33 -16.55 7.43 -13.01
C VAL A 33 -17.62 8.16 -13.80
N LEU A 34 -17.94 9.39 -13.39
CA LEU A 34 -19.03 10.18 -13.89
C LEU A 34 -18.51 11.47 -14.53
N ASP A 35 -19.34 12.05 -15.41
CA ASP A 35 -19.06 13.35 -16.00
C ASP A 35 -18.94 14.46 -14.95
N HIS A 36 -18.19 15.50 -15.28
CA HIS A 36 -18.10 16.70 -14.46
C HIS A 36 -19.48 17.33 -14.24
N GLY A 37 -19.77 17.73 -12.99
CA GLY A 37 -21.06 18.28 -12.61
C GLY A 37 -22.10 17.25 -12.16
N ALA A 38 -21.72 15.96 -12.06
CA ALA A 38 -22.56 14.94 -11.43
C ALA A 38 -22.98 15.36 -10.02
N THR A 39 -24.28 15.22 -9.74
CA THR A 39 -24.87 15.52 -8.43
C THR A 39 -24.98 14.26 -7.59
N ALA A 40 -25.09 14.42 -6.26
CA ALA A 40 -25.22 13.31 -5.34
C ALA A 40 -26.38 12.37 -5.75
N ALA A 41 -26.08 11.08 -5.94
CA ALA A 41 -27.09 10.04 -5.92
C ALA A 41 -27.73 9.98 -4.52
N ASP A 42 -29.00 9.60 -4.41
CA ASP A 42 -29.74 9.61 -3.15
C ASP A 42 -28.95 8.93 -2.01
N GLY A 43 -28.60 9.72 -0.98
CA GLY A 43 -27.88 9.26 0.21
C GLY A 43 -26.36 9.12 0.10
N ALA A 44 -25.74 9.56 -1.00
CA ALA A 44 -24.29 9.68 -1.10
C ALA A 44 -23.78 10.90 -0.31
N GLU A 45 -22.71 10.72 0.47
CA GLU A 45 -21.96 11.85 1.04
C GLU A 45 -21.23 12.57 -0.10
N LEU A 46 -21.47 13.87 -0.25
CA LEU A 46 -20.79 14.69 -1.25
C LEU A 46 -19.45 15.18 -0.70
N ILE A 47 -18.38 14.95 -1.46
CA ILE A 47 -17.02 15.40 -1.14
C ILE A 47 -16.57 16.32 -2.27
N ASP A 48 -16.41 17.61 -1.97
CA ASP A 48 -15.83 18.59 -2.90
C ASP A 48 -14.30 18.52 -2.82
N CYS A 49 -13.66 18.18 -3.95
CA CYS A 49 -12.21 18.03 -4.05
C CYS A 49 -11.49 19.32 -4.46
N GLY A 50 -12.16 20.47 -4.57
CA GLY A 50 -11.51 21.78 -4.73
C GLY A 50 -10.69 21.97 -6.01
N GLY A 51 -10.98 21.22 -7.08
CA GLY A 51 -10.23 21.22 -8.34
C GLY A 51 -8.91 20.46 -8.29
N HIS A 52 -8.62 19.76 -7.19
CA HIS A 52 -7.43 18.93 -7.06
C HIS A 52 -7.45 17.74 -8.02
N ILE A 53 -6.27 17.15 -8.21
CA ILE A 53 -6.11 15.96 -9.04
C ILE A 53 -6.45 14.75 -8.18
N LEU A 54 -7.38 13.92 -8.64
CA LEU A 54 -7.58 12.58 -8.13
C LEU A 54 -6.79 11.61 -9.00
N ALA A 55 -5.92 10.83 -8.39
CA ALA A 55 -5.06 9.85 -9.05
C ALA A 55 -5.16 8.50 -8.34
N PRO A 56 -4.81 7.39 -9.01
CA PRO A 56 -4.61 6.12 -8.33
C PRO A 56 -3.57 6.26 -7.21
N GLY A 57 -3.81 5.56 -6.09
CA GLY A 57 -2.87 5.52 -4.99
C GLY A 57 -1.53 4.93 -5.42
N ILE A 58 -0.42 5.53 -4.96
CA ILE A 58 0.92 5.09 -5.34
C ILE A 58 1.21 3.73 -4.68
N VAL A 59 1.89 2.86 -5.42
CA VAL A 59 2.48 1.61 -4.91
C VAL A 59 3.99 1.81 -4.84
N ASP A 60 4.53 1.82 -3.63
CA ASP A 60 5.97 1.99 -3.39
C ASP A 60 6.62 0.64 -3.11
N ILE A 61 7.66 0.30 -3.87
CA ILE A 61 8.35 -0.98 -3.80
C ILE A 61 9.72 -0.84 -3.13
N GLY A 62 9.98 -1.68 -2.12
CA GLY A 62 11.29 -1.72 -1.45
C GLY A 62 11.41 -0.73 -0.29
N VAL A 63 10.32 -0.51 0.45
CA VAL A 63 10.32 0.38 1.62
C VAL A 63 11.05 -0.28 2.80
N LYS A 64 12.02 0.42 3.37
CA LYS A 64 12.70 -0.02 4.59
C LYS A 64 11.88 0.38 5.81
N VAL A 65 11.28 -0.61 6.46
CA VAL A 65 10.67 -0.45 7.78
C VAL A 65 11.55 -1.16 8.80
N CYS A 66 12.15 -0.41 9.72
CA CYS A 66 13.12 -0.90 10.70
C CYS A 66 12.47 -1.70 11.86
N GLU A 67 11.25 -2.20 11.68
CA GLU A 67 10.50 -3.01 12.65
C GLU A 67 10.19 -4.38 12.00
N PRO A 68 10.57 -5.51 12.61
CA PRO A 68 11.21 -5.67 13.93
C PRO A 68 12.71 -5.30 13.97
N GLY A 69 13.23 -5.16 15.20
CA GLY A 69 14.67 -4.96 15.48
C GLY A 69 15.04 -3.52 15.82
N GLU A 70 14.97 -2.62 14.85
CA GLU A 70 15.50 -1.25 14.94
C GLU A 70 14.40 -0.18 15.00
N ARG A 71 13.33 -0.46 15.75
CA ARG A 71 12.11 0.37 15.83
C ARG A 71 12.34 1.84 16.19
N HIS A 72 13.46 2.15 16.85
CA HIS A 72 13.86 3.52 17.19
C HIS A 72 14.25 4.36 15.96
N LYS A 73 14.62 3.71 14.84
CA LYS A 73 14.89 4.37 13.56
C LYS A 73 13.60 4.64 12.80
N GLU A 74 12.74 3.62 12.68
CA GLU A 74 11.46 3.72 11.97
C GLU A 74 10.51 2.58 12.40
N SER A 75 9.19 2.83 12.38
CA SER A 75 8.15 1.86 12.77
C SER A 75 7.03 1.78 11.72
N TYR A 76 6.26 0.68 11.68
CA TYR A 76 5.12 0.58 10.75
C TYR A 76 4.12 1.74 10.88
N ARG A 77 3.92 2.24 12.11
CA ARG A 77 3.04 3.38 12.37
C ARG A 77 3.56 4.67 11.73
N SER A 78 4.83 4.98 11.92
CA SER A 78 5.42 6.23 11.41
C SER A 78 5.67 6.15 9.91
N ALA A 79 6.22 5.04 9.41
CA ALA A 79 6.37 4.78 7.98
C ALA A 79 5.01 4.81 7.24
N GLY A 80 3.99 4.14 7.77
CA GLY A 80 2.66 4.13 7.15
C GLY A 80 1.99 5.51 7.12
N ARG A 81 2.22 6.35 8.13
CA ARG A 81 1.75 7.76 8.11
C ARG A 81 2.50 8.60 7.08
N ALA A 82 3.81 8.39 6.95
CA ALA A 82 4.63 9.06 5.94
C ALA A 82 4.20 8.64 4.53
N ALA A 83 3.96 7.34 4.31
CA ALA A 83 3.43 6.79 3.07
C ALA A 83 2.09 7.44 2.69
N ALA A 84 1.11 7.44 3.61
CA ALA A 84 -0.19 8.07 3.37
C ALA A 84 -0.07 9.57 3.04
N ALA A 85 0.79 10.30 3.76
CA ALA A 85 1.02 11.73 3.50
C ALA A 85 1.70 11.98 2.13
N GLY A 86 2.48 11.02 1.63
CA GLY A 86 3.08 11.04 0.30
C GLY A 86 2.16 10.56 -0.84
N GLY A 87 0.94 10.13 -0.54
CA GLY A 87 0.02 9.58 -1.54
C GLY A 87 0.21 8.08 -1.83
N VAL A 88 1.04 7.39 -1.06
CA VAL A 88 1.21 5.93 -1.13
C VAL A 88 0.06 5.26 -0.39
N THR A 89 -0.66 4.37 -1.08
CA THR A 89 -1.74 3.57 -0.48
C THR A 89 -1.33 2.13 -0.22
N THR A 90 -0.26 1.68 -0.86
CA THR A 90 0.33 0.34 -0.67
C THR A 90 1.85 0.44 -0.67
N MET A 91 2.48 -0.06 0.40
CA MET A 91 3.94 -0.16 0.49
C MET A 91 4.38 -1.62 0.55
N VAL A 92 5.41 -1.96 -0.23
CA VAL A 92 6.03 -3.27 -0.24
C VAL A 92 7.33 -3.21 0.56
N THR A 93 7.39 -3.90 1.71
CA THR A 93 8.49 -3.73 2.67
C THR A 93 9.60 -4.74 2.49
N ARG A 94 10.84 -4.28 2.66
CA ARG A 94 12.05 -5.11 2.55
C ARG A 94 12.18 -6.11 3.72
N PRO A 95 12.83 -7.27 3.52
CA PRO A 95 13.00 -8.31 4.54
C PRO A 95 14.23 -8.11 5.43
N ASP A 96 14.94 -6.99 5.30
CA ASP A 96 16.23 -6.71 5.95
C ASP A 96 16.09 -6.27 7.42
N THR A 97 15.05 -6.71 8.11
CA THR A 97 14.79 -6.47 9.54
C THR A 97 15.66 -7.36 10.44
N ASP A 98 15.52 -7.21 11.76
CA ASP A 98 16.15 -8.11 12.74
C ASP A 98 15.08 -8.71 13.67
N PRO A 99 14.75 -10.02 13.54
CA PRO A 99 15.31 -10.98 12.59
C PRO A 99 14.93 -10.67 11.12
N ALA A 100 15.69 -11.25 10.18
CA ALA A 100 15.35 -11.20 8.76
C ALA A 100 14.04 -11.93 8.49
N ILE A 101 13.27 -11.48 7.49
CA ILE A 101 11.99 -12.12 7.13
C ILE A 101 12.26 -13.29 6.19
N ASP A 102 12.73 -14.42 6.72
CA ASP A 102 13.18 -15.58 5.94
C ASP A 102 12.40 -16.88 6.23
N SER A 103 11.37 -16.80 7.08
CA SER A 103 10.49 -17.91 7.45
C SER A 103 9.00 -17.50 7.37
N PRO A 104 8.08 -18.47 7.12
CA PRO A 104 6.64 -18.19 7.10
C PRO A 104 6.13 -17.55 8.39
N GLU A 105 6.61 -18.00 9.55
CA GLU A 105 6.18 -17.50 10.85
C GLU A 105 6.55 -16.02 11.04
N THR A 106 7.76 -15.65 10.63
CA THR A 106 8.23 -14.25 10.69
C THR A 106 7.45 -13.38 9.72
N LEU A 107 7.20 -13.87 8.50
CA LEU A 107 6.43 -13.17 7.48
C LEU A 107 4.98 -12.92 7.91
N GLU A 108 4.30 -13.93 8.45
CA GLU A 108 2.93 -13.80 8.95
C GLU A 108 2.85 -12.81 10.11
N PHE A 109 3.80 -12.89 11.05
CA PHE A 109 3.89 -11.95 12.17
C PHE A 109 4.04 -10.50 11.68
N VAL A 110 4.99 -10.27 10.76
CA VAL A 110 5.25 -8.95 10.19
C VAL A 110 4.04 -8.44 9.42
N THR A 111 3.46 -9.26 8.54
CA THR A 111 2.27 -8.91 7.76
C THR A 111 1.12 -8.46 8.64
N ARG A 112 0.78 -9.26 9.67
CA ARG A 112 -0.27 -8.91 10.62
C ARG A 112 0.06 -7.63 11.38
N ARG A 113 1.28 -7.52 11.91
CA ARG A 113 1.68 -6.37 12.72
C ARG A 113 1.67 -5.08 11.93
N ALA A 114 2.15 -5.13 10.68
CA ALA A 114 2.22 -3.99 9.80
C ALA A 114 0.83 -3.46 9.47
N ASN A 115 -0.10 -4.33 9.07
CA ASN A 115 -1.46 -3.95 8.72
C ASN A 115 -2.32 -3.55 9.95
N GLU A 116 -1.96 -3.96 11.16
CA GLU A 116 -2.55 -3.43 12.40
C GLU A 116 -2.08 -2.00 12.73
N ALA A 117 -0.84 -1.65 12.34
CA ALA A 117 -0.18 -0.42 12.78
C ALA A 117 -0.18 0.71 11.75
N ALA A 118 -0.16 0.38 10.46
CA ALA A 118 -0.10 1.32 9.34
C ALA A 118 -1.51 1.68 8.83
N PRO A 119 -1.75 2.94 8.43
CA PRO A 119 -3.01 3.36 7.80
C PRO A 119 -3.06 3.06 6.28
N VAL A 120 -2.06 2.35 5.74
CA VAL A 120 -1.92 1.97 4.32
C VAL A 120 -1.73 0.46 4.23
N ASN A 121 -1.93 -0.12 3.06
CA ASN A 121 -1.67 -1.55 2.86
C ASN A 121 -0.18 -1.84 2.97
N VAL A 122 0.19 -2.88 3.72
CA VAL A 122 1.58 -3.32 3.82
C VAL A 122 1.70 -4.75 3.32
N VAL A 123 2.57 -4.94 2.32
CA VAL A 123 2.78 -6.24 1.68
C VAL A 123 4.28 -6.58 1.76
N PRO A 124 4.71 -7.45 2.69
CA PRO A 124 6.15 -7.69 2.86
C PRO A 124 6.74 -8.56 1.75
N MET A 125 8.01 -8.29 1.43
CA MET A 125 8.91 -9.24 0.77
C MET A 125 9.51 -10.21 1.79
N ALA A 126 10.02 -11.33 1.32
CA ALA A 126 10.82 -12.26 2.10
C ALA A 126 12.29 -12.25 1.65
N ALA A 127 13.20 -12.72 2.50
CA ALA A 127 14.60 -12.90 2.16
C ALA A 127 14.75 -14.02 1.12
N LEU A 128 15.69 -13.85 0.18
CA LEU A 128 16.00 -14.87 -0.81
C LEU A 128 16.83 -16.00 -0.19
N THR A 129 17.75 -15.64 0.71
CA THR A 129 18.57 -16.59 1.46
C THR A 129 18.37 -16.46 2.97
N LYS A 130 18.61 -17.57 3.69
CA LYS A 130 18.51 -17.62 5.16
C LYS A 130 19.45 -16.60 5.78
N GLY A 131 18.91 -15.77 6.68
CA GLY A 131 19.62 -14.65 7.30
C GLY A 131 20.15 -13.61 6.32
N ARG A 132 19.77 -13.68 5.03
CA ARG A 132 20.33 -12.88 3.92
C ARG A 132 21.84 -13.09 3.72
N GLU A 133 22.35 -14.30 4.01
CA GLU A 133 23.79 -14.61 3.96
C GLU A 133 24.33 -14.95 2.57
N GLY A 134 23.47 -15.12 1.56
CA GLY A 134 23.86 -15.52 0.21
C GLY A 134 24.32 -16.98 0.09
N ARG A 135 24.02 -17.83 1.09
CA ARG A 135 24.52 -19.22 1.18
C ARG A 135 23.48 -20.29 0.90
N GLU A 136 22.32 -20.18 1.56
CA GLU A 136 21.26 -21.19 1.52
C GLU A 136 19.94 -20.49 1.21
N MET A 137 19.20 -20.97 0.19
CA MET A 137 17.89 -20.41 -0.15
C MET A 137 16.88 -20.66 0.97
N THR A 138 15.91 -19.76 1.08
CA THR A 138 14.75 -19.94 1.97
C THR A 138 13.76 -20.95 1.40
N GLU A 139 12.77 -21.36 2.21
CA GLU A 139 11.67 -22.22 1.76
C GLU A 139 10.67 -21.40 0.92
N ILE A 140 11.05 -21.07 -0.31
CA ILE A 140 10.34 -20.13 -1.20
C ILE A 140 8.86 -20.53 -1.36
N GLY A 141 8.55 -21.83 -1.47
CA GLY A 141 7.18 -22.32 -1.59
C GLY A 141 6.30 -21.93 -0.40
N PHE A 142 6.77 -22.17 0.82
CA PHE A 142 6.02 -21.80 2.03
C PHE A 142 5.93 -20.30 2.23
N LEU A 143 6.95 -19.54 1.82
CA LEU A 143 6.91 -18.08 1.88
C LEU A 143 5.93 -17.49 0.86
N MET A 144 5.80 -18.09 -0.33
CA MET A 144 4.76 -17.72 -1.30
C MET A 144 3.36 -18.03 -0.75
N ASP A 145 3.16 -19.22 -0.17
CA ASP A 145 1.88 -19.60 0.44
C ASP A 145 1.49 -18.67 1.61
N ALA A 146 2.49 -18.19 2.37
CA ALA A 146 2.31 -17.22 3.45
C ALA A 146 2.13 -15.77 2.96
N GLY A 147 2.23 -15.50 1.66
CA GLY A 147 1.92 -14.21 1.05
C GLY A 147 3.10 -13.27 0.77
N ALA A 148 4.32 -13.80 0.62
CA ALA A 148 5.47 -12.99 0.23
C ALA A 148 5.26 -12.34 -1.15
N ALA A 149 5.41 -11.02 -1.24
CA ALA A 149 5.25 -10.30 -2.51
C ALA A 149 6.40 -10.56 -3.51
N ALA A 150 7.61 -10.69 -2.99
CA ALA A 150 8.84 -10.90 -3.74
C ALA A 150 9.95 -11.41 -2.80
N PHE A 151 11.11 -11.75 -3.38
CA PHE A 151 12.29 -12.23 -2.65
C PHE A 151 13.50 -11.34 -2.93
N THR A 152 14.22 -10.92 -1.89
CA THR A 152 15.45 -10.11 -2.02
C THR A 152 16.33 -10.23 -0.78
N ASP A 153 17.66 -10.20 -0.95
CA ASP A 153 18.60 -10.13 0.18
C ASP A 153 19.02 -8.70 0.55
N CYS A 154 18.53 -7.70 -0.20
CA CYS A 154 18.83 -6.27 -0.02
C CYS A 154 20.33 -5.96 0.06
N ASP A 155 20.89 -5.45 -1.04
CA ASP A 155 22.25 -4.89 -1.10
C ASP A 155 22.35 -3.53 -0.39
#